data_AF-A0A6C1NB09-F1
#
_entry.id   AF-A0A6C1NB09-F1
#
_cell.length_a   1.000
_cell.length_b   1.000
_cell.length_c   1.000
_cell.angle_alpha   90.00
_cell.angle_beta   90.00
_cell.angle_gamma   90.00
#
_symmetry.space_group_name_H-M   'P 1'
#
loop_
_entity.id
_entity.type
_entity.pdbx_description
1 polymer ?
#
loop_
_entity_poly.entity_id
_entity_poly.type
_entity_poly.pdbx_seq_one_letter_code
_entity_poly.pdbx_strand_id
1 'polypeptide(L)'
;MANAAAKPAGRHGLRLLGLLLGGLCWLPGMVMAGSFYLGVQGGVSIHRNTTFNQGENNETRVIANYRDSGETASVVFGRAGPERGNFRGRVELELGHQSSDVSTMTFDDTDQAAPVEDDSDLDFSDGDSSSDDQEEREEGERFTVTNALGETSATFAFVSAYGDFNLWRRVDGILGLGLGVGEIEFSGHRAGAEGLVMNHKATAIGYHLAIGLGWRVTSFLDLEATYRQRSWEDVRLRAQDGSSSRVRVPSHNMQLGLRLLF
;
A
#
# COMPACT_ATOMS: atom_id res chain seq x y z
N MET A 1 -3.32 9.65 -46.08
CA MET A 1 -3.00 8.37 -45.39
C MET A 1 -1.51 8.33 -45.12
N ALA A 2 -1.08 8.79 -43.95
CA ALA A 2 0.32 8.79 -43.54
C ALA A 2 0.46 7.96 -42.26
N ASN A 3 1.17 6.83 -42.37
CA ASN A 3 1.49 5.97 -41.24
C ASN A 3 2.57 6.64 -40.38
N ALA A 4 2.19 7.13 -39.20
CA ALA A 4 3.12 7.61 -38.19
C ALA A 4 3.81 6.40 -37.53
N ALA A 5 5.12 6.27 -37.76
CA ALA A 5 5.96 5.23 -37.18
C ALA A 5 6.08 5.44 -35.66
N ALA A 6 5.61 4.46 -34.89
CA ALA A 6 5.73 4.44 -33.44
C ALA A 6 7.21 4.35 -33.02
N LYS A 7 7.64 5.33 -32.22
CA LYS A 7 8.99 5.41 -31.64
C LYS A 7 9.13 4.38 -30.52
N PRO A 8 10.16 3.52 -30.51
CA PRO A 8 10.30 2.51 -29.46
C PRO A 8 10.59 3.16 -28.11
N ALA A 9 9.74 2.86 -27.12
CA ALA A 9 9.89 3.31 -25.75
C ALA A 9 11.21 2.78 -25.16
N GLY A 10 12.10 3.70 -24.79
CA GLY A 10 13.39 3.40 -24.19
C GLY A 10 13.22 2.66 -22.87
N ARG A 11 13.70 1.42 -22.82
CA ARG A 11 13.94 0.66 -21.59
C ARG A 11 15.10 1.30 -20.82
N HIS A 12 14.82 2.33 -20.02
CA HIS A 12 15.75 2.77 -19.00
C HIS A 12 15.70 1.77 -17.85
N GLY A 13 16.64 0.82 -17.93
CA GLY A 13 16.88 -0.21 -16.93
C GLY A 13 17.11 0.41 -15.55
N LEU A 14 16.34 -0.13 -14.61
CA LEU A 14 16.49 -0.08 -13.17
C LEU A 14 17.98 -0.32 -12.79
N ARG A 15 18.75 0.76 -12.64
CA ARG A 15 20.16 0.73 -12.16
C ARG A 15 20.29 1.24 -10.71
N LEU A 16 19.20 1.19 -9.93
CA LEU A 16 19.15 1.79 -8.59
C LEU A 16 18.95 0.76 -7.46
N LEU A 17 19.48 -0.45 -7.60
CA LEU A 17 19.41 -1.50 -6.55
C LEU A 17 20.80 -1.98 -6.09
N GLY A 18 21.81 -1.10 -6.13
CA GLY A 18 23.21 -1.48 -5.91
C GLY A 18 23.85 -1.07 -4.58
N LEU A 19 23.21 -0.26 -3.74
CA LEU A 19 23.95 0.45 -2.67
C LEU A 19 23.41 0.37 -1.23
N LEU A 20 22.28 -0.30 -0.96
CA LEU A 20 21.72 -0.39 0.40
C LEU A 20 21.96 -1.72 1.14
N LEU A 21 22.54 -2.74 0.49
CA LEU A 21 22.84 -4.04 1.12
C LEU A 21 24.28 -4.16 1.68
N GLY A 22 25.12 -3.14 1.51
CA GLY A 22 26.54 -3.19 1.90
C GLY A 22 26.84 -3.05 3.40
N GLY A 23 25.86 -2.66 4.21
CA GLY A 23 26.07 -2.38 5.64
C GLY A 23 25.69 -3.51 6.61
N LEU A 24 25.07 -4.59 6.14
CA LEU A 24 24.54 -5.66 7.01
C LEU A 24 25.40 -6.93 7.01
N CYS A 25 26.66 -6.84 6.59
CA CYS A 25 27.57 -7.97 6.60
C CYS A 25 28.47 -7.90 7.83
N TRP A 26 28.55 -9.03 8.55
CA TRP A 26 29.56 -9.37 9.57
C TRP A 26 29.24 -8.98 11.03
N LEU A 27 28.18 -9.56 11.60
CA LEU A 27 28.27 -10.05 12.98
C LEU A 27 28.63 -11.54 12.92
N PRO A 28 29.90 -11.95 13.13
CA PRO A 28 30.27 -13.35 13.27
C PRO A 28 29.69 -13.89 14.59
N GLY A 29 28.41 -14.24 14.57
CA GLY A 29 27.69 -14.84 15.68
C GLY A 29 27.51 -16.33 15.43
N MET A 30 28.03 -17.16 16.34
CA MET A 30 27.76 -18.59 16.43
C MET A 30 26.28 -18.87 16.15
N VAL A 31 26.01 -19.85 15.29
CA VAL A 31 24.65 -20.33 15.04
C VAL A 31 24.16 -20.99 16.32
N MET A 32 23.37 -20.27 17.10
CA MET A 32 22.65 -20.84 18.25
C MET A 32 21.42 -21.58 17.71
N ALA A 33 21.16 -22.78 18.23
CA ALA A 33 19.91 -23.51 17.97
C ALA A 33 18.70 -22.64 18.36
N GLY A 34 17.62 -22.67 17.57
CA GLY A 34 16.45 -21.82 17.80
C GLY A 34 16.58 -20.37 17.33
N SER A 35 17.61 -20.03 16.55
CA SER A 35 17.76 -18.67 16.00
C SER A 35 17.01 -18.46 14.70
N PHE A 36 16.68 -19.51 13.95
CA PHE A 36 15.89 -19.41 12.74
C PHE A 36 14.42 -19.68 13.03
N TYR A 37 13.54 -19.09 12.23
CA TYR A 37 12.13 -19.37 12.30
C TYR A 37 11.44 -19.21 10.96
N LEU A 38 10.32 -19.90 10.85
CA LEU A 38 9.34 -19.76 9.78
C LEU A 38 8.04 -19.28 10.42
N GLY A 39 7.37 -18.31 9.80
CA GLY A 39 6.10 -17.82 10.28
C GLY A 39 5.09 -17.58 9.18
N VAL A 40 3.84 -17.48 9.60
CA VAL A 40 2.71 -17.05 8.77
C VAL A 40 2.06 -15.87 9.45
N GLN A 41 1.66 -14.86 8.66
CA GLN A 41 0.98 -13.68 9.15
C GLN A 41 -0.25 -13.41 8.31
N GLY A 42 -1.34 -12.98 8.94
CA GLY A 42 -2.59 -12.62 8.29
C GLY A 42 -3.24 -11.44 8.99
N GLY A 43 -4.05 -10.66 8.28
CA GLY A 43 -4.67 -9.50 8.89
C GLY A 43 -5.53 -8.66 7.97
N VAL A 44 -5.89 -7.48 8.47
CA VAL A 44 -6.69 -6.50 7.75
C VAL A 44 -5.83 -5.31 7.31
N SER A 45 -6.16 -4.74 6.16
CA SER A 45 -5.49 -3.58 5.57
C SER A 45 -6.48 -2.45 5.34
N ILE A 46 -6.15 -1.25 5.79
CA ILE A 46 -6.93 -0.04 5.56
C ILE A 46 -6.11 0.82 4.61
N HIS A 47 -6.52 0.86 3.35
CA HIS A 47 -5.90 1.71 2.35
C HIS A 47 -6.33 3.16 2.55
N ARG A 48 -5.38 4.08 2.37
CA ARG A 48 -5.73 5.49 2.21
C ARG A 48 -6.21 5.74 0.78
N ASN A 49 -6.95 6.83 0.64
CA ASN A 49 -7.42 7.31 -0.66
C ASN A 49 -6.23 7.43 -1.62
N THR A 50 -6.42 6.91 -2.82
CA THR A 50 -5.42 6.93 -3.88
C THR A 50 -5.85 7.97 -4.91
N THR A 51 -4.99 8.95 -5.15
CA THR A 51 -5.27 10.03 -6.10
C THR A 51 -4.44 9.84 -7.36
N PHE A 52 -5.09 9.83 -8.52
CA PHE A 52 -4.45 9.82 -9.83
C PHE A 52 -5.16 10.81 -10.75
N ASN A 53 -4.50 11.22 -11.82
CA ASN A 53 -5.12 12.09 -12.81
C ASN A 53 -5.57 11.29 -14.05
N GLN A 54 -6.62 11.76 -14.69
CA GLN A 54 -7.24 11.28 -15.93
C GLN A 54 -7.51 12.48 -16.87
N GLY A 55 -7.75 12.24 -18.16
CA GLY A 55 -8.11 13.26 -19.14
C GLY A 55 -6.98 13.64 -20.09
N GLU A 56 -7.34 14.27 -21.21
CA GLU A 56 -6.40 14.82 -22.18
C GLU A 56 -5.72 16.00 -21.49
N ASN A 57 -4.50 15.80 -20.98
CA ASN A 57 -3.71 16.73 -20.15
C ASN A 57 -3.79 16.56 -18.61
N ASN A 58 -4.35 15.47 -18.09
CA ASN A 58 -4.45 15.23 -16.64
C ASN A 58 -5.31 16.28 -15.89
N GLU A 59 -6.35 16.78 -16.56
CA GLU A 59 -7.26 17.81 -16.03
C GLU A 59 -8.10 17.27 -14.86
N THR A 60 -8.60 16.04 -14.98
CA THR A 60 -9.44 15.42 -13.96
C THR A 60 -8.61 14.74 -12.90
N ARG A 61 -8.80 15.12 -11.64
CA ARG A 61 -8.27 14.37 -10.50
C ARG A 61 -9.28 13.32 -10.05
N VAL A 62 -8.86 12.06 -10.08
CA VAL A 62 -9.65 10.92 -9.61
C VAL A 62 -9.13 10.46 -8.25
N ILE A 63 -10.03 10.43 -7.26
CA ILE A 63 -9.75 9.98 -5.89
C ILE A 63 -10.51 8.66 -5.68
N ALA A 64 -9.78 7.55 -5.67
CA ALA A 64 -10.33 6.25 -5.32
C ALA A 64 -10.36 6.09 -3.80
N ASN A 65 -11.56 5.88 -3.24
CA ASN A 65 -11.76 5.61 -1.82
C ASN A 65 -12.09 4.13 -1.60
N TYR A 66 -11.50 3.58 -0.53
CA TYR A 66 -11.66 2.19 -0.12
C TYR A 66 -12.53 2.20 1.15
N ARG A 67 -13.78 1.77 1.05
CA ARG A 67 -14.71 1.72 2.18
C ARG A 67 -14.45 0.53 3.08
N ASP A 68 -14.11 -0.59 2.48
CA ASP A 68 -13.92 -1.84 3.20
C ASP A 68 -12.44 -2.08 3.49
N SER A 69 -12.18 -2.67 4.64
CA SER A 69 -10.85 -3.15 4.97
C SER A 69 -10.49 -4.28 4.01
N GLY A 70 -9.31 -4.17 3.40
CA GLY A 70 -8.66 -5.27 2.72
C GLY A 70 -8.17 -6.36 3.64
N GLU A 71 -7.62 -7.38 3.01
CA GLU A 71 -6.95 -8.49 3.67
C GLU A 71 -5.47 -8.55 3.27
N THR A 72 -4.66 -9.14 4.16
CA THR A 72 -3.25 -9.41 3.88
C THR A 72 -2.86 -10.77 4.43
N ALA A 73 -2.06 -11.51 3.68
CA ALA A 73 -1.48 -12.78 4.09
C ALA A 73 -0.03 -12.87 3.63
N SER A 74 0.85 -13.42 4.48
CA SER A 74 2.27 -13.57 4.16
C SER A 74 2.93 -14.73 4.87
N VAL A 75 4.05 -15.16 4.31
CA VAL A 75 5.00 -16.11 4.91
C VAL A 75 6.28 -15.34 5.21
N VAL A 76 6.84 -15.56 6.40
CA VAL A 76 8.08 -14.93 6.85
C VAL A 76 9.14 -15.99 7.17
N PHE A 77 10.35 -15.77 6.69
CA PHE A 77 11.54 -16.50 7.10
C PHE A 77 12.47 -15.52 7.79
N GLY A 78 12.91 -15.84 9.01
CA GLY A 78 13.72 -14.91 9.77
C GLY A 78 14.78 -15.56 10.64
N ARG A 79 15.64 -14.69 11.15
CA ARG A 79 16.67 -15.05 12.12
C ARG A 79 16.68 -14.04 13.26
N ALA A 80 16.55 -14.54 14.49
CA ALA A 80 16.76 -13.77 15.70
C ALA A 80 18.23 -13.85 16.14
N GLY A 81 18.78 -12.71 16.55
CA GLY A 81 20.08 -12.62 17.19
C GLY A 81 20.05 -13.11 18.65
N PRO A 82 21.22 -13.19 19.31
CA PRO A 82 21.28 -13.48 20.72
C PRO A 82 20.59 -12.38 21.54
N GLU A 83 19.96 -12.77 22.64
CA GLU A 83 19.40 -11.83 23.62
C GLU A 83 20.55 -11.09 24.33
N ARG A 84 20.43 -9.76 24.41
CA ARG A 84 21.39 -8.86 25.08
C ARG A 84 20.63 -8.00 26.07
N GLY A 85 20.59 -8.43 27.33
CA GLY A 85 19.79 -7.77 28.36
C GLY A 85 18.31 -7.96 28.08
N ASN A 86 17.56 -6.86 27.93
CA ASN A 86 16.14 -6.86 27.59
C ASN A 86 15.86 -6.71 26.09
N PHE A 87 16.88 -6.84 25.23
CA PHE A 87 16.76 -6.59 23.80
C PHE A 87 17.20 -7.80 22.97
N ARG A 88 16.47 -8.06 21.88
CA ARG A 88 16.83 -9.06 20.86
C ARG A 88 16.53 -8.51 19.47
N GLY A 89 17.56 -8.38 18.63
CA GLY A 89 17.38 -7.99 17.23
C GLY A 89 16.99 -9.20 16.36
N ARG A 90 16.22 -8.98 15.29
CA ARG A 90 15.94 -9.99 14.27
C ARG A 90 15.89 -9.39 12.87
N VAL A 91 16.08 -10.24 11.87
CA VAL A 91 15.93 -9.91 10.45
C VAL A 91 14.96 -10.88 9.81
N GLU A 92 14.09 -10.38 8.93
CA GLU A 92 13.03 -11.15 8.27
C GLU A 92 13.03 -10.90 6.76
N LEU A 93 12.79 -11.97 6.01
CA LEU A 93 12.34 -11.95 4.63
C LEU A 93 10.86 -12.32 4.62
N GLU A 94 10.03 -11.45 4.07
CA GLU A 94 8.57 -11.61 4.00
C GLU A 94 8.14 -11.69 2.54
N LEU A 95 7.29 -12.68 2.22
CA LEU A 95 6.63 -12.81 0.92
C LEU A 95 5.12 -12.82 1.17
N GLY A 96 4.37 -11.94 0.52
CA GLY A 96 2.95 -11.80 0.82
C GLY A 96 2.09 -11.26 -0.31
N HIS A 97 0.80 -11.28 -0.04
CA HIS A 97 -0.26 -10.76 -0.87
C HIS A 97 -1.19 -9.88 -0.02
N GLN A 98 -1.75 -8.83 -0.62
CA GLN A 98 -2.70 -7.91 0.00
C GLN A 98 -3.71 -7.50 -1.06
N SER A 99 -4.99 -7.42 -0.71
CA SER A 99 -6.07 -7.03 -1.63
C SER A 99 -7.05 -6.08 -0.94
N SER A 100 -7.75 -5.25 -1.72
CA SER A 100 -8.83 -4.37 -1.27
C SER A 100 -9.73 -3.97 -2.42
N ASP A 101 -11.02 -3.84 -2.13
CA ASP A 101 -12.01 -3.39 -3.09
C ASP A 101 -12.19 -1.87 -3.06
N VAL A 102 -12.31 -1.26 -4.22
CA VAL A 102 -12.70 0.14 -4.37
C VAL A 102 -14.21 0.24 -4.29
N SER A 103 -14.70 1.18 -3.48
CA SER A 103 -16.13 1.40 -3.27
C SER A 103 -16.64 2.68 -3.91
N THR A 104 -15.85 3.75 -3.88
CA THR A 104 -16.26 5.03 -4.43
C THR A 104 -15.11 5.71 -5.15
N MET A 105 -15.45 6.47 -6.19
CA MET A 105 -14.51 7.32 -6.90
C MET A 105 -15.06 8.73 -6.95
N THR A 106 -14.24 9.69 -6.56
CA THR A 106 -14.54 11.11 -6.71
C THR A 106 -13.75 11.66 -7.87
N PHE A 107 -14.44 12.26 -8.83
CA PHE A 107 -13.85 12.98 -9.95
C PHE A 107 -13.92 14.47 -9.61
N ASP A 108 -12.79 15.14 -9.79
CA ASP A 108 -12.59 16.51 -9.36
C ASP A 108 -11.92 17.25 -10.51
N ASP A 109 -12.74 17.99 -11.27
CA ASP A 109 -12.34 18.80 -12.41
C ASP A 109 -12.11 20.27 -12.02
N THR A 110 -12.02 20.57 -10.71
CA THR A 110 -11.61 21.91 -10.27
C THR A 110 -10.20 22.18 -10.76
N ASP A 111 -10.06 23.24 -11.57
CA ASP A 111 -8.78 23.75 -12.03
C ASP A 111 -7.79 23.74 -10.86
N GLN A 112 -6.68 23.02 -11.02
CA GLN A 112 -5.68 22.79 -9.96
C GLN A 112 -4.98 24.08 -9.47
N ALA A 113 -5.48 25.26 -9.86
CA ALA A 113 -4.85 26.56 -9.72
C ALA A 113 -4.98 27.21 -8.33
N ALA A 114 -5.89 26.77 -7.45
CA ALA A 114 -5.91 27.26 -6.07
C ALA A 114 -6.38 26.18 -5.08
N PRO A 115 -5.72 26.01 -3.92
CA PRO A 115 -6.33 25.28 -2.82
C PRO A 115 -7.64 25.98 -2.45
N VAL A 116 -8.74 25.25 -2.48
CA VAL A 116 -10.03 25.71 -1.94
C VAL A 116 -9.76 26.12 -0.49
N GLU A 117 -9.83 27.41 -0.20
CA GLU A 117 -9.88 27.89 1.18
C GLU A 117 -11.15 27.29 1.79
N ASP A 118 -10.98 26.62 2.93
CA ASP A 118 -12.04 25.91 3.67
C ASP A 118 -12.97 26.95 4.30
N ASP A 119 -13.77 27.62 3.47
CA ASP A 119 -14.80 28.57 3.90
C ASP A 119 -16.02 27.76 4.37
N SER A 120 -15.92 27.26 5.60
CA SER A 120 -16.94 26.45 6.29
C SER A 120 -18.18 27.24 6.72
N ASP A 121 -18.73 28.10 5.85
CA ASP A 121 -19.95 28.88 6.08
C ASP A 121 -20.95 28.67 4.93
N LEU A 122 -21.52 27.46 4.80
CA LEU A 122 -22.63 27.22 3.86
C LEU A 122 -23.91 26.86 4.62
N ASP A 123 -24.82 27.84 4.58
CA ASP A 123 -26.20 27.83 5.06
C ASP A 123 -27.04 26.91 4.16
N PHE A 124 -27.67 25.87 4.75
CA PHE A 124 -28.52 24.93 4.03
C PHE A 124 -29.89 25.57 3.78
N SER A 125 -30.10 26.07 2.56
CA SER A 125 -31.42 26.49 2.08
C SER A 125 -32.09 25.34 1.35
N ASP A 126 -33.19 24.83 1.92
CA ASP A 126 -34.05 23.79 1.35
C ASP A 126 -34.74 24.30 0.06
N GLY A 127 -34.24 23.85 -1.10
CA GLY A 127 -34.79 24.17 -2.41
C GLY A 127 -35.23 22.92 -3.18
N ASP A 128 -36.54 22.82 -3.38
CA ASP A 128 -37.31 21.83 -4.14
C ASP A 128 -36.78 21.65 -5.58
N SER A 129 -36.56 20.41 -6.05
CA SER A 129 -36.03 20.13 -7.40
C SER A 129 -36.92 19.16 -8.19
N SER A 130 -37.24 19.56 -9.41
CA SER A 130 -37.95 18.75 -10.41
C SER A 130 -37.36 18.96 -11.81
N SER A 131 -37.30 17.83 -12.53
CA SER A 131 -37.15 17.56 -13.97
C SER A 131 -35.79 17.75 -14.67
N ASP A 132 -35.23 16.59 -15.06
CA ASP A 132 -34.73 16.20 -16.40
C ASP A 132 -34.22 17.31 -17.32
N ASP A 133 -32.96 17.70 -17.14
CA ASP A 133 -32.14 18.32 -18.18
C ASP A 133 -30.77 17.62 -18.21
N GLN A 134 -30.27 17.30 -19.41
CA GLN A 134 -28.88 16.90 -19.63
C GLN A 134 -28.02 18.16 -19.44
N GLU A 135 -27.63 18.41 -18.20
CA GLU A 135 -26.74 19.51 -17.84
C GLU A 135 -25.38 19.31 -18.55
N GLU A 136 -25.02 20.28 -19.40
CA GLU A 136 -23.64 20.46 -19.83
C GLU A 136 -22.80 20.62 -18.54
N ARG A 137 -21.87 19.69 -18.28
CA ARG A 137 -21.01 19.72 -17.09
C ARG A 137 -20.29 21.07 -17.03
N GLU A 138 -20.54 21.85 -15.99
CA GLU A 138 -19.83 23.10 -15.79
C GLU A 138 -18.37 22.79 -15.40
N GLU A 139 -17.41 23.47 -16.02
CA GLU A 139 -16.00 23.35 -15.64
C GLU A 139 -15.85 23.70 -14.15
N GLY A 140 -15.21 22.82 -13.37
CA GLY A 140 -15.03 22.99 -11.93
C GLY A 140 -15.95 22.16 -11.03
N GLU A 141 -16.72 21.23 -11.58
CA GLU A 141 -17.54 20.33 -10.78
C GLU A 141 -16.72 19.21 -10.10
N ARG A 142 -17.13 18.88 -8.87
CA ARG A 142 -16.71 17.65 -8.18
C ARG A 142 -17.91 16.73 -8.06
N PHE A 143 -17.80 15.53 -8.61
CA PHE A 143 -18.84 14.51 -8.48
C PHE A 143 -18.29 13.21 -7.89
N THR A 144 -19.12 12.51 -7.11
CA THR A 144 -18.75 11.25 -6.46
C THR A 144 -19.64 10.11 -6.96
N VAL A 145 -18.99 9.08 -7.48
CA VAL A 145 -19.62 7.84 -7.93
C VAL A 145 -19.55 6.82 -6.79
N THR A 146 -20.70 6.47 -6.22
CA THR A 146 -20.80 5.58 -5.05
C THR A 146 -20.88 4.10 -5.39
N ASN A 147 -21.05 3.76 -6.67
CA ASN A 147 -21.07 2.41 -7.21
C ASN A 147 -19.80 2.11 -8.02
N ALA A 148 -18.64 2.50 -7.48
CA ALA A 148 -17.38 2.09 -8.07
C ALA A 148 -17.15 0.59 -7.79
N LEU A 149 -16.53 -0.10 -8.75
CA LEU A 149 -16.19 -1.52 -8.65
C LEU A 149 -14.73 -1.67 -9.03
N GLY A 150 -14.02 -2.62 -8.42
CA GLY A 150 -12.64 -2.94 -8.79
C GLY A 150 -11.84 -3.39 -7.58
N GLU A 151 -10.74 -4.09 -7.86
CA GLU A 151 -9.85 -4.65 -6.84
C GLU A 151 -8.45 -4.06 -7.01
N THR A 152 -7.88 -3.54 -5.92
CA THR A 152 -6.45 -3.20 -5.82
C THR A 152 -5.75 -4.28 -5.03
N SER A 153 -4.80 -4.97 -5.65
CA SER A 153 -3.98 -5.98 -4.99
C SER A 153 -2.49 -5.72 -5.11
N ALA A 154 -1.70 -6.24 -4.18
CA ALA A 154 -0.27 -6.11 -4.13
C ALA A 154 0.37 -7.45 -3.77
N THR A 155 1.24 -7.97 -4.64
CA THR A 155 2.10 -9.12 -4.35
C THR A 155 3.51 -8.61 -4.09
N PHE A 156 4.11 -8.98 -2.95
CA PHE A 156 5.30 -8.29 -2.47
C PHE A 156 6.36 -9.18 -1.82
N ALA A 157 7.57 -8.65 -1.78
CA ALA A 157 8.70 -9.15 -1.00
C ALA A 157 9.32 -8.03 -0.17
N PHE A 158 9.49 -8.24 1.14
CA PHE A 158 10.15 -7.29 2.04
C PHE A 158 11.34 -7.93 2.76
N VAL A 159 12.37 -7.12 3.00
CA VAL A 159 13.41 -7.40 3.98
C VAL A 159 13.25 -6.41 5.13
N SER A 160 13.16 -6.93 6.34
CA SER A 160 12.82 -6.16 7.53
C SER A 160 13.82 -6.42 8.65
N ALA A 161 14.04 -5.41 9.49
CA ALA A 161 14.78 -5.51 10.74
C ALA A 161 13.86 -5.13 11.90
N TYR A 162 13.88 -5.93 12.96
CA TYR A 162 13.09 -5.68 14.17
C TYR A 162 13.95 -5.73 15.43
N GLY A 163 13.52 -4.99 16.44
CA GLY A 163 13.94 -5.10 17.81
C GLY A 163 12.80 -5.60 18.68
N ASP A 164 13.04 -6.72 19.38
CA ASP A 164 12.17 -7.24 20.42
C ASP A 164 12.67 -6.73 21.79
N PHE A 165 11.78 -6.16 22.59
CA PHE A 165 12.07 -5.65 23.93
C PHE A 165 11.29 -6.46 24.96
N ASN A 166 11.99 -7.13 25.87
CA ASN A 166 11.35 -7.90 26.92
C ASN A 166 10.60 -6.96 27.87
N LEU A 167 9.26 -6.95 27.79
CA LEU A 167 8.40 -6.15 28.68
C LEU A 167 8.05 -6.94 29.94
N TRP A 168 7.76 -8.24 29.75
CA TRP A 168 7.48 -9.21 30.82
C TRP A 168 8.01 -10.59 30.43
N ARG A 169 8.03 -11.54 31.38
CA ARG A 169 8.60 -12.89 31.22
C ARG A 169 8.23 -13.65 29.93
N ARG A 170 7.11 -13.32 29.28
CA ARG A 170 6.63 -13.97 28.04
C ARG A 170 6.11 -12.99 27.00
N VAL A 171 6.26 -11.69 27.23
CA VAL A 171 5.69 -10.64 26.37
C VAL A 171 6.79 -9.71 25.94
N ASP A 172 6.98 -9.64 24.63
CA ASP A 172 7.98 -8.80 23.99
C ASP A 172 7.26 -7.63 23.28
N GLY A 173 7.74 -6.41 23.46
CA GLY A 173 7.40 -5.28 22.61
C GLY A 173 8.18 -5.38 21.30
N ILE A 174 7.57 -5.05 20.18
CA ILE A 174 8.19 -5.16 18.85
C ILE A 174 8.21 -3.77 18.22
N LEU A 175 9.37 -3.40 17.66
CA LEU A 175 9.53 -2.25 16.78
C LEU A 175 10.37 -2.69 15.58
N GLY A 176 9.95 -2.34 14.37
CA GLY A 176 10.73 -2.69 13.19
C GLY A 176 10.43 -1.82 11.99
N LEU A 177 11.27 -1.96 10.99
CA LEU A 177 11.15 -1.29 9.72
C LEU A 177 11.59 -2.24 8.61
N GLY A 178 11.05 -2.05 7.41
CA GLY A 178 11.46 -2.86 6.27
C GLY A 178 11.37 -2.11 4.95
N LEU A 179 12.10 -2.65 3.98
CA LEU A 179 12.15 -2.17 2.60
C LEU A 179 11.84 -3.34 1.68
N GLY A 180 11.12 -3.08 0.60
CA GLY A 180 10.65 -4.13 -0.25
C GLY A 180 10.36 -3.69 -1.67
N VAL A 181 9.98 -4.66 -2.47
CA VAL A 181 9.48 -4.47 -3.83
C VAL A 181 8.16 -5.20 -3.94
N GLY A 182 7.26 -4.65 -4.74
CA GLY A 182 5.94 -5.21 -4.92
C GLY A 182 5.41 -4.91 -6.30
N GLU A 183 4.49 -5.75 -6.71
CA GLU A 183 3.72 -5.58 -7.92
C GLU A 183 2.30 -5.25 -7.51
N ILE A 184 1.85 -4.06 -7.89
CA ILE A 184 0.53 -3.52 -7.55
C ILE A 184 -0.34 -3.61 -8.80
N GLU A 185 -1.50 -4.20 -8.64
CA GLU A 185 -2.46 -4.46 -9.69
C GLU A 185 -3.79 -3.78 -9.34
N PHE A 186 -4.29 -2.99 -10.29
CA PHE A 186 -5.57 -2.31 -10.23
C PHE A 186 -6.46 -2.99 -11.25
N SER A 187 -7.27 -3.94 -10.81
CA SER A 187 -8.08 -4.80 -11.66
C SER A 187 -9.52 -4.30 -11.74
N GLY A 188 -9.98 -4.03 -12.95
CA GLY A 188 -11.39 -3.77 -13.24
C GLY A 188 -11.98 -2.54 -12.54
N HIS A 189 -11.18 -1.52 -12.26
CA HIS A 189 -11.65 -0.28 -11.63
C HIS A 189 -12.60 0.47 -12.55
N ARG A 190 -13.89 0.50 -12.18
CA ARG A 190 -15.00 1.09 -12.92
C ARG A 190 -15.74 2.09 -12.05
N ALA A 191 -16.28 3.13 -12.67
CA ALA A 191 -17.09 4.14 -11.99
C ALA A 191 -18.43 4.34 -12.71
N GLY A 192 -19.47 3.63 -12.28
CA GLY A 192 -20.83 3.85 -12.77
C GLY A 192 -20.94 3.95 -14.30
N ALA A 193 -21.43 5.09 -14.79
CA ALA A 193 -21.59 5.38 -16.21
C ALA A 193 -20.27 5.72 -16.94
N GLU A 194 -19.22 6.15 -16.22
CA GLU A 194 -17.89 6.45 -16.78
C GLU A 194 -17.17 5.19 -17.27
N GLY A 195 -17.67 4.00 -16.93
CA GLY A 195 -17.14 2.74 -17.41
C GLY A 195 -15.84 2.36 -16.72
N LEU A 196 -14.91 1.74 -17.47
CA LEU A 196 -13.61 1.30 -16.96
C LEU A 196 -12.67 2.50 -16.90
N VAL A 197 -12.12 2.75 -15.71
CA VAL A 197 -11.24 3.88 -15.39
C VAL A 197 -9.79 3.40 -15.36
N MET A 198 -9.55 2.25 -14.72
CA MET A 198 -8.21 1.71 -14.56
C MET A 198 -8.18 0.17 -14.66
N ASN A 199 -7.22 -0.31 -15.45
CA ASN A 199 -6.86 -1.72 -15.49
C ASN A 199 -5.35 -1.81 -15.75
N HIS A 200 -4.56 -1.76 -14.69
CA HIS A 200 -3.11 -1.61 -14.82
C HIS A 200 -2.34 -2.32 -13.73
N LYS A 201 -1.07 -2.60 -14.03
CA LYS A 201 -0.16 -3.33 -13.18
C LYS A 201 1.21 -2.68 -13.19
N ALA A 202 1.76 -2.40 -12.02
CA ALA A 202 2.99 -1.64 -11.86
C ALA A 202 3.89 -2.22 -10.77
N THR A 203 5.20 -2.26 -11.01
CA THR A 203 6.17 -2.55 -9.97
C THR A 203 6.51 -1.28 -9.19
N ALA A 204 6.55 -1.39 -7.86
CA ALA A 204 6.82 -0.30 -6.95
C ALA A 204 7.84 -0.71 -5.88
N ILE A 205 8.50 0.28 -5.29
CA ILE A 205 9.35 0.10 -4.11
C ILE A 205 8.48 0.44 -2.89
N GLY A 206 8.59 -0.37 -1.85
CA GLY A 206 7.82 -0.20 -0.62
C GLY A 206 8.72 -0.02 0.59
N TYR A 207 8.17 0.65 1.60
CA TYR A 207 8.73 0.64 2.95
C TYR A 207 7.62 0.48 3.99
N HIS A 208 7.99 0.01 5.17
CA HIS A 208 7.06 -0.03 6.29
C HIS A 208 7.73 0.26 7.63
N LEU A 209 6.90 0.72 8.58
CA LEU A 209 7.20 0.85 10.00
C LEU A 209 6.19 -0.01 10.76
N ALA A 210 6.68 -0.85 11.67
CA ALA A 210 5.89 -1.79 12.42
C ALA A 210 6.10 -1.61 13.93
N ILE A 211 5.02 -1.68 14.69
CA ILE A 211 5.02 -1.80 16.14
C ILE A 211 4.11 -2.95 16.56
N GLY A 212 4.37 -3.59 17.68
CA GLY A 212 3.51 -4.68 18.12
C GLY A 212 3.91 -5.34 19.42
N LEU A 213 3.30 -6.50 19.66
CA LEU A 213 3.53 -7.35 20.80
C LEU A 213 3.74 -8.80 20.34
N GLY A 214 4.72 -9.47 20.93
CA GLY A 214 4.97 -10.90 20.79
C GLY A 214 4.66 -11.63 22.09
N TRP A 215 4.03 -12.79 21.99
CA TRP A 215 3.78 -13.70 23.11
C TRP A 215 4.46 -15.04 22.87
N ARG A 216 5.39 -15.39 23.77
CA ARG A 216 6.04 -16.72 23.75
C ARG A 216 5.11 -17.76 24.36
N VAL A 217 4.51 -18.59 23.49
CA VAL A 217 3.56 -19.63 23.92
C VAL A 217 4.33 -20.84 24.45
N THR A 218 5.32 -21.30 23.68
CA THR A 218 6.21 -22.41 24.02
C THR A 218 7.66 -22.03 23.73
N SER A 219 8.61 -22.96 23.85
CA SER A 219 10.00 -22.71 23.43
C SER A 219 10.19 -22.67 21.91
N PHE A 220 9.19 -23.11 21.14
CA PHE A 220 9.27 -23.23 19.68
C PHE A 220 8.13 -22.48 18.95
N LEU A 221 7.20 -21.87 19.67
CA LEU A 221 6.04 -21.18 19.12
C LEU A 221 5.86 -19.81 19.77
N ASP A 222 5.90 -18.78 18.93
CA ASP A 222 5.53 -17.40 19.27
C ASP A 222 4.24 -16.99 18.56
N LEU A 223 3.39 -16.26 19.26
CA LEU A 223 2.28 -15.48 18.72
C LEU A 223 2.72 -14.03 18.55
N GLU A 224 2.21 -13.34 17.54
CA GLU A 224 2.53 -11.94 17.29
C GLU A 224 1.28 -11.16 16.89
N ALA A 225 1.16 -9.92 17.38
CA ALA A 225 0.17 -8.95 16.94
C ALA A 225 0.89 -7.65 16.60
N THR A 226 0.80 -7.20 15.35
CA THR A 226 1.48 -5.98 14.89
C THR A 226 0.53 -5.02 14.20
N TYR A 227 0.85 -3.74 14.37
CA TYR A 227 0.34 -2.66 13.54
C TYR A 227 1.47 -2.18 12.63
N ARG A 228 1.21 -2.08 11.34
CA ARG A 228 2.20 -1.72 10.32
C ARG A 228 1.68 -0.63 9.40
N GLN A 229 2.38 0.50 9.37
CA GLN A 229 2.19 1.51 8.33
C GLN A 229 3.08 1.14 7.14
N ARG A 230 2.47 0.96 5.97
CA ARG A 230 3.15 0.60 4.72
C ARG A 230 2.92 1.69 3.68
N SER A 231 3.92 1.98 2.86
CA SER A 231 3.79 2.87 1.72
C SER A 231 4.46 2.24 0.51
N TRP A 232 3.80 2.32 -0.64
CA TRP A 232 4.38 2.05 -1.95
C TRP A 232 4.65 3.37 -2.68
N GLU A 233 5.89 3.56 -3.10
CA GLU A 233 6.34 4.75 -3.79
C GLU A 233 6.48 4.51 -5.31
N ASP A 234 6.36 5.59 -6.08
CA ASP A 234 6.57 5.61 -7.53
C ASP A 234 5.71 4.61 -8.31
N VAL A 235 4.47 4.35 -7.84
CA VAL A 235 3.53 3.49 -8.55
C VAL A 235 3.11 4.21 -9.83
N ARG A 236 3.60 3.74 -10.97
CA ARG A 236 3.28 4.31 -12.29
C ARG A 236 1.97 3.72 -12.77
N LEU A 237 0.91 4.49 -12.67
CA LEU A 237 -0.41 4.10 -13.16
C LEU A 237 -0.61 4.62 -14.57
N ARG A 238 -1.32 3.85 -15.37
CA ARG A 238 -1.85 4.28 -16.66
C ARG A 238 -3.36 4.09 -16.63
N ALA A 239 -4.10 5.18 -16.77
CA ALA A 239 -5.54 5.10 -16.93
C ALA A 239 -5.88 4.59 -18.34
N GLN A 240 -7.15 4.27 -18.56
CA GLN A 240 -7.59 3.69 -19.82
C GLN A 240 -7.43 4.62 -21.03
N ASP A 241 -7.52 5.93 -20.81
CA ASP A 241 -7.30 6.96 -21.83
C ASP A 241 -5.81 7.14 -22.21
N GLY A 242 -4.91 6.43 -21.53
CA GLY A 242 -3.46 6.49 -21.76
C GLY A 242 -2.74 7.55 -20.93
N SER A 243 -3.45 8.38 -20.16
CA SER A 243 -2.83 9.27 -19.18
C SER A 243 -2.03 8.47 -18.15
N SER A 244 -0.96 9.06 -17.63
CA SER A 244 -0.05 8.39 -16.70
C SER A 244 0.22 9.23 -15.48
N SER A 245 0.07 8.61 -14.30
CA SER A 245 0.26 9.25 -13.02
C SER A 245 1.29 8.49 -12.18
N ARG A 246 2.04 9.22 -11.35
CA ARG A 246 2.87 8.62 -10.29
C ARG A 246 2.16 8.81 -8.97
N VAL A 247 1.84 7.71 -8.33
CA VAL A 247 1.01 7.71 -7.13
C VAL A 247 1.72 7.01 -5.99
N ARG A 248 1.47 7.50 -4.78
CA ARG A 248 1.83 6.83 -3.54
C ARG A 248 0.60 6.06 -3.05
N VAL A 249 0.80 4.82 -2.61
CA VAL A 249 -0.27 3.99 -2.06
C VAL A 249 0.05 3.67 -0.59
N PRO A 250 -0.42 4.49 0.37
CA PRO A 250 -0.23 4.22 1.79
C PRO A 250 -1.33 3.29 2.34
N SER A 251 -0.96 2.38 3.23
CA SER A 251 -1.90 1.55 3.98
C SER A 251 -1.52 1.40 5.45
N HIS A 252 -2.54 1.16 6.27
CA HIS A 252 -2.41 0.78 7.68
C HIS A 252 -2.85 -0.67 7.84
N ASN A 253 -2.01 -1.51 8.43
CA ASN A 253 -2.27 -2.94 8.50
C ASN A 253 -2.28 -3.37 9.96
N MET A 254 -3.27 -4.17 10.35
CA MET A 254 -3.27 -4.89 11.62
C MET A 254 -3.11 -6.37 11.32
N GLN A 255 -2.07 -7.00 11.87
CA GLN A 255 -1.69 -8.37 11.55
C GLN A 255 -1.56 -9.22 12.80
N LEU A 256 -1.96 -10.47 12.69
CA LEU A 256 -1.69 -11.54 13.63
C LEU A 256 -0.76 -12.56 12.98
N GLY A 257 0.18 -13.10 13.75
CA GLY A 257 1.19 -14.02 13.24
C GLY A 257 1.50 -15.18 14.18
N LEU A 258 1.95 -16.27 13.57
CA LEU A 258 2.53 -17.43 14.24
C LEU A 258 3.97 -17.58 13.76
N ARG A 259 4.92 -17.81 14.66
CA ARG A 259 6.33 -18.09 14.33
C ARG A 259 6.77 -19.40 14.98
N LEU A 260 7.30 -20.31 14.18
CA LEU A 260 7.88 -21.59 14.59
C LEU A 260 9.41 -21.50 14.59
N LEU A 261 10.02 -21.65 15.76
CA LEU A 261 11.47 -21.54 15.97
C LEU A 261 12.16 -22.90 15.89
N PHE A 262 13.33 -22.95 15.26
CA PHE A 262 14.16 -24.16 15.12
C PHE A 262 15.67 -23.84 15.13
#